data_AF-A0A9W8AIY8-F1
#
_entry.id   AF-A0A9W8AIY8-F1
#
_cell.length_a   1.000
_cell.length_b   1.000
_cell.length_c   1.000
_cell.angle_alpha   90.00
_cell.angle_beta   90.00
_cell.angle_gamma   90.00
#
_symmetry.space_group_name_H-M   'P 1'
#
loop_
_entity.id
_entity.type
_entity.pdbx_description
1 polymer ?
#
loop_
_entity_poly.entity_id
_entity_poly.type
_entity_poly.pdbx_seq_one_letter_code
_entity_poly.pdbx_strand_id
1 'polypeptide(L)'
;MSSPSTKLTATAQDEPNAGAQPAKNDDGQKRVPVVHTDQLSAVARQRHQLDKLMAKANVPVSLPEVHRKQIRPPPDIVKNTPGSSAGASSSDFHVYRTYRRHETARLKQLDEEVKEEQTRQQYEQKRLATQQELEAQTAKKRAKRQRRKKSTNTNTVATK
;
A
#
# COMPACT_ATOMS: atom_id res chain seq x y z
N MET A 1 7.05 56.20 26.23
CA MET A 1 6.93 56.77 24.86
C MET A 1 6.23 55.70 24.02
N SER A 2 4.91 55.50 24.09
CA SER A 2 3.81 56.26 23.45
C SER A 2 4.15 56.88 22.10
N SER A 3 3.74 56.24 21.02
CA SER A 3 3.49 56.87 19.72
C SER A 3 2.37 56.09 18.99
N PRO A 4 1.37 56.78 18.39
CA PRO A 4 0.10 56.18 17.99
C PRO A 4 -0.04 55.83 16.49
N SER A 5 -0.91 54.85 16.26
CA SER A 5 -1.81 54.61 15.12
C SER A 5 -1.80 55.58 13.92
N THR A 6 -1.64 55.02 12.73
CA THR A 6 -2.26 55.54 11.49
C THR A 6 -2.97 54.39 10.77
N LYS A 7 -4.30 54.35 10.92
CA LYS A 7 -5.19 53.61 10.03
C LYS A 7 -5.45 54.50 8.81
N LEU A 8 -5.03 54.07 7.63
CA LEU A 8 -5.51 54.65 6.38
C LEU A 8 -6.77 53.89 5.95
N THR A 9 -7.87 54.63 5.92
CA THR A 9 -9.19 54.26 5.43
C THR A 9 -9.16 54.10 3.91
N ALA A 10 -9.48 52.92 3.41
CA ALA A 10 -9.80 52.70 2.01
C ALA A 10 -11.24 53.17 1.73
N THR A 11 -11.34 54.19 0.89
CA THR A 11 -12.59 54.73 0.32
C THR A 11 -13.34 53.64 -0.44
N ALA A 12 -14.56 53.35 0.00
CA ALA A 12 -15.54 52.58 -0.75
C ALA A 12 -16.10 53.45 -1.89
N GLN A 13 -15.87 53.03 -3.13
CA GLN A 13 -16.71 53.40 -4.26
C GLN A 13 -17.46 52.15 -4.69
N ASP A 14 -18.77 52.22 -4.52
CA ASP A 14 -19.76 51.19 -4.80
C ASP A 14 -20.29 51.49 -6.21
N GLU A 15 -19.80 50.74 -7.21
CA GLU A 15 -20.34 50.72 -8.57
C GLU A 15 -20.95 49.33 -8.80
N PRO A 16 -22.29 49.18 -8.95
CA PRO A 16 -22.89 47.89 -9.22
C PRO A 16 -22.67 47.52 -10.69
N ASN A 17 -21.57 46.82 -10.97
CA ASN A 17 -21.42 46.10 -12.23
C ASN A 17 -22.36 44.89 -12.23
N ALA A 18 -23.56 45.09 -12.75
CA ALA A 18 -24.52 44.06 -13.10
C ALA A 18 -23.99 43.20 -14.26
N GLY A 19 -23.00 42.36 -13.97
CA GLY A 19 -22.58 41.26 -14.81
C GLY A 19 -23.66 40.19 -14.80
N ALA A 20 -24.63 40.32 -15.70
CA ALA A 20 -25.59 39.29 -16.02
C ALA A 20 -24.83 37.99 -16.36
N GLN A 21 -24.85 37.01 -15.45
CA GLN A 21 -24.41 35.67 -15.79
C GLN A 21 -25.49 35.04 -16.68
N PRO A 22 -25.14 34.55 -17.88
CA PRO A 22 -26.10 33.83 -18.70
C PRO A 22 -26.48 32.53 -17.97
N ALA A 23 -27.77 32.40 -17.69
CA ALA A 23 -28.39 31.18 -17.20
C ALA A 23 -27.96 30.01 -18.08
N LYS A 24 -27.14 29.11 -17.54
CA LYS A 24 -26.81 27.85 -18.20
C LYS A 24 -28.05 26.97 -18.15
N ASN A 25 -28.53 26.64 -19.34
CA ASN A 25 -29.69 25.79 -19.60
C ASN A 25 -29.66 24.53 -18.73
N ASP A 26 -30.74 24.34 -17.96
CA ASP A 26 -31.03 23.14 -17.20
C ASP A 26 -31.60 22.08 -18.16
N ASP A 27 -30.71 21.45 -18.93
CA ASP A 27 -31.07 20.25 -19.67
C ASP A 27 -31.35 19.15 -18.64
N GLY A 28 -32.61 18.69 -18.58
CA GLY A 28 -33.21 17.79 -17.59
C GLY A 28 -32.56 16.41 -17.41
N GLN A 29 -31.28 16.39 -17.07
CA GLN A 29 -30.59 15.23 -16.56
C GLN A 29 -31.00 15.07 -15.10
N LYS A 30 -31.90 14.12 -14.84
CA LYS A 30 -32.25 13.68 -13.49
C LYS A 30 -30.96 13.43 -12.72
N ARG A 31 -30.66 14.30 -11.75
CA ARG A 31 -29.48 14.16 -10.90
C ARG A 31 -29.62 12.85 -10.13
N VAL A 32 -28.86 11.84 -10.55
CA VAL A 32 -28.78 10.58 -9.79
C VAL A 32 -28.29 10.91 -8.38
N PRO A 33 -29.01 10.47 -7.33
CA PRO A 33 -28.62 10.79 -5.96
C PRO A 33 -27.22 10.22 -5.71
N VAL A 34 -26.33 11.05 -5.18
CA VAL A 34 -24.99 10.62 -4.77
C VAL A 34 -25.15 9.70 -3.56
N VAL A 35 -25.10 8.39 -3.81
CA VAL A 35 -25.17 7.39 -2.74
C VAL A 35 -23.82 7.40 -2.00
N HIS A 36 -23.84 7.86 -0.75
CA HIS A 36 -22.66 7.82 0.13
C HIS A 36 -22.37 6.39 0.56
N THR A 37 -21.55 5.67 -0.21
CA THR A 37 -21.18 4.25 0.00
C THR A 37 -20.68 3.95 1.40
N ASP A 38 -20.13 4.94 2.10
CA ASP A 38 -19.49 4.80 3.40
C ASP A 38 -20.48 4.69 4.57
N GLN A 39 -21.76 5.03 4.34
CA GLN A 39 -22.84 4.92 5.33
C GLN A 39 -23.67 3.64 5.16
N LEU A 40 -23.41 2.84 4.11
CA LEU A 40 -24.13 1.58 3.87
C LEU A 40 -23.61 0.44 4.76
N SER A 41 -24.49 -0.53 5.03
CA SER A 41 -24.11 -1.84 5.59
C SER A 41 -23.07 -2.54 4.70
N ALA A 42 -22.21 -3.37 5.29
CA ALA A 42 -21.15 -4.09 4.57
C ALA A 42 -21.67 -4.86 3.34
N VAL A 43 -22.82 -5.55 3.50
CA VAL A 43 -23.48 -6.29 2.40
C VAL A 43 -23.98 -5.34 1.32
N ALA A 44 -24.53 -4.18 1.72
CA ALA A 44 -25.05 -3.21 0.77
C ALA A 44 -23.94 -2.48 0.00
N ARG A 45 -22.76 -2.29 0.60
CA ARG A 45 -21.54 -1.81 -0.11
C ARG A 45 -21.07 -2.81 -1.15
N GLN A 46 -21.01 -4.09 -0.80
CA GLN A 46 -20.62 -5.16 -1.72
C GLN A 46 -21.61 -5.26 -2.88
N ARG A 47 -22.92 -5.21 -2.60
CA ARG A 47 -23.96 -5.20 -3.63
C ARG A 47 -23.80 -4.03 -4.59
N HIS A 48 -23.61 -2.81 -4.07
CA HIS A 48 -23.38 -1.63 -4.90
C HIS A 48 -22.11 -1.74 -5.76
N GLN A 49 -21.01 -2.30 -5.23
CA GLN A 49 -19.79 -2.55 -5.99
C GLN A 49 -20.02 -3.59 -7.10
N LEU A 50 -20.77 -4.66 -6.81
CA LEU A 50 -21.16 -5.67 -7.80
C LEU A 50 -22.03 -5.06 -8.89
N ASP A 51 -23.07 -4.30 -8.54
CA ASP A 51 -23.95 -3.64 -9.51
C ASP A 51 -23.15 -2.74 -10.48
N LYS A 52 -22.14 -2.01 -9.95
CA LYS A 52 -21.24 -1.17 -10.74
C LYS A 52 -20.31 -1.96 -11.66
N LEU A 53 -19.81 -3.11 -11.22
CA LEU A 53 -18.98 -4.01 -12.03
C LEU A 53 -19.82 -4.70 -13.12
N MET A 54 -21.02 -5.17 -12.77
CA MET A 54 -21.93 -5.84 -13.70
C MET A 54 -22.48 -4.90 -14.77
N ALA A 55 -22.69 -3.62 -14.45
CA ALA A 55 -23.02 -2.60 -15.44
C ALA A 55 -21.97 -2.46 -16.56
N LYS A 56 -20.71 -2.88 -16.30
CA LYS A 56 -19.60 -2.86 -17.25
C LYS A 56 -18.96 -4.25 -17.41
N ALA A 57 -19.78 -5.28 -17.59
CA ALA A 57 -19.32 -6.67 -17.67
C ALA A 57 -18.27 -6.97 -18.77
N ASN A 58 -18.26 -6.19 -19.87
CA ASN A 58 -17.33 -6.39 -20.98
C ASN A 58 -15.92 -5.80 -20.75
N VAL A 59 -15.70 -5.03 -19.67
CA VAL A 59 -14.40 -4.41 -19.38
C VAL A 59 -13.63 -5.31 -18.41
N PRO A 60 -12.40 -5.74 -18.73
CA PRO A 60 -11.59 -6.53 -17.81
C PRO A 60 -11.32 -5.74 -16.53
N VAL A 61 -11.51 -6.38 -15.38
CA VAL A 61 -11.26 -5.77 -14.07
C VAL A 61 -9.76 -5.71 -13.83
N SER A 62 -9.21 -4.49 -13.68
CA SER A 62 -7.82 -4.29 -13.28
C SER A 62 -7.67 -4.50 -11.78
N LEU A 63 -6.94 -5.55 -11.40
CA LEU A 63 -6.53 -5.75 -10.01
C LEU A 63 -5.31 -4.88 -9.72
N PRO A 64 -5.20 -4.29 -8.51
CA PRO A 64 -4.02 -3.53 -8.16
C PRO A 64 -2.79 -4.44 -8.14
N GLU A 65 -1.80 -4.11 -8.96
CA GLU A 65 -0.50 -4.75 -8.90
C GLU A 65 0.22 -4.32 -7.61
N VAL A 66 0.84 -5.28 -6.92
CA VAL A 66 1.58 -4.99 -5.69
C VAL A 66 2.93 -4.37 -6.06
N HIS A 67 2.99 -3.05 -6.11
CA HIS A 67 4.24 -2.33 -6.34
C HIS A 67 5.04 -2.19 -5.05
N ARG A 68 6.25 -2.77 -5.02
CA ARG A 68 7.21 -2.49 -3.96
C ARG A 68 7.81 -1.10 -4.19
N LYS A 69 7.95 -0.32 -3.12
CA LYS A 69 8.60 0.99 -3.18
C LYS A 69 10.10 0.78 -3.40
N GLN A 70 10.55 0.97 -4.64
CA GLN A 70 11.96 0.86 -4.99
C GLN A 70 12.61 2.23 -5.07
N ILE A 71 13.80 2.36 -4.49
CA ILE A 71 14.62 3.55 -4.65
C ILE A 71 15.18 3.57 -6.07
N ARG A 72 15.12 4.75 -6.70
CA ARG A 72 15.64 4.94 -8.06
C ARG A 72 17.14 4.65 -8.07
N PRO A 73 17.66 3.91 -9.05
CA PRO A 73 19.09 3.71 -9.17
C PRO A 73 19.80 5.05 -9.36
N PRO A 74 21.04 5.20 -8.86
CA PRO A 74 21.83 6.39 -9.12
C PRO A 74 22.09 6.52 -10.63
N PRO A 75 22.14 7.74 -11.18
CA PRO A 75 22.47 7.95 -12.60
C PRO A 75 23.93 7.62 -12.89
N ASP A 76 24.20 6.97 -14.03
CA ASP A 76 25.55 6.53 -14.42
C ASP A 76 26.50 7.70 -14.73
N ILE A 77 25.98 8.77 -15.35
CA ILE A 77 26.77 9.95 -15.76
C ILE A 77 26.12 11.22 -15.24
N VAL A 78 26.86 11.94 -14.39
CA VAL A 78 26.50 13.29 -13.96
C VAL A 78 27.13 14.28 -14.92
N LYS A 79 26.29 14.93 -15.74
CA LYS A 79 26.75 15.81 -16.84
C LYS A 79 27.27 17.18 -16.37
N ASN A 80 26.88 17.63 -15.18
CA ASN A 80 27.07 19.01 -14.72
C ASN A 80 27.96 19.08 -13.46
N THR A 81 29.08 18.34 -13.46
CA THR A 81 30.02 18.33 -12.32
C THR A 81 30.95 19.54 -12.41
N PRO A 82 30.95 20.45 -11.42
CA PRO A 82 31.92 21.55 -11.39
C PRO A 82 33.34 21.00 -11.17
N GLY A 83 34.35 21.71 -11.65
CA GLY A 83 35.76 21.27 -11.52
C GLY A 83 36.17 21.08 -10.04
N SER A 84 37.12 20.18 -9.78
CA SER A 84 37.50 19.78 -8.42
C SER A 84 38.06 20.91 -7.54
N SER A 85 38.55 21.99 -8.15
CA SER A 85 39.05 23.19 -7.48
C SER A 85 38.05 24.36 -7.50
N ALA A 86 36.85 24.17 -8.03
CA ALA A 86 35.80 25.18 -7.98
C ALA A 86 35.32 25.33 -6.53
N GLY A 87 35.11 26.57 -6.07
CA GLY A 87 34.58 26.85 -4.74
C GLY A 87 33.13 26.37 -4.57
N ALA A 88 32.65 26.37 -3.33
CA ALA A 88 31.27 26.01 -3.03
C ALA A 88 30.29 26.95 -3.75
N SER A 89 29.39 26.37 -4.54
CA SER A 89 28.31 27.10 -5.21
C SER A 89 27.06 27.14 -4.32
N SER A 90 26.17 28.11 -4.56
CA SER A 90 24.88 28.19 -3.87
C SER A 90 23.95 26.99 -4.13
N SER A 91 24.21 26.23 -5.21
CA SER A 91 23.45 25.03 -5.56
C SER A 91 23.94 23.76 -4.84
N ASP A 92 25.20 23.74 -4.40
CA ASP A 92 25.85 22.55 -3.82
C ASP A 92 25.13 22.07 -2.56
N PHE A 93 24.60 23.01 -1.77
CA PHE A 93 23.80 22.69 -0.59
C PHE A 93 22.56 21.84 -0.93
N HIS A 94 21.85 22.20 -2.01
CA HIS A 94 20.65 21.46 -2.42
C HIS A 94 20.99 20.12 -3.06
N VAL A 95 22.10 20.05 -3.81
CA VAL A 95 22.64 18.78 -4.33
C VAL A 95 22.97 17.83 -3.18
N TYR A 96 23.72 18.28 -2.18
CA TYR A 96 24.04 17.47 -1.00
C TYR A 96 22.78 17.03 -0.24
N ARG A 97 21.82 17.93 -0.01
CA ARG A 97 20.58 17.60 0.71
C ARG A 97 19.78 16.51 -0.01
N THR A 98 19.67 16.56 -1.33
CA THR A 98 18.96 15.55 -2.13
C THR A 98 19.71 14.23 -2.10
N TYR A 99 21.02 14.23 -2.34
CA TYR A 99 21.87 13.04 -2.28
C TYR A 99 21.81 12.36 -0.91
N ARG A 100 21.92 13.13 0.18
CA ARG A 100 21.81 12.61 1.55
C ARG A 100 20.47 11.95 1.80
N ARG A 101 19.36 12.54 1.35
CA ARG A 101 18.02 11.93 1.48
C ARG A 101 17.95 10.61 0.72
N HIS A 102 18.45 10.57 -0.50
CA HIS A 102 18.51 9.34 -1.30
C HIS A 102 19.33 8.25 -0.62
N GLU A 103 20.52 8.58 -0.10
CA GLU A 103 21.36 7.58 0.56
C GLU A 103 20.76 7.10 1.89
N THR A 104 20.20 7.99 2.71
CA THR A 104 19.52 7.58 3.95
C THR A 104 18.31 6.68 3.67
N ALA A 105 17.57 6.94 2.60
CA ALA A 105 16.48 6.07 2.18
C ALA A 105 17.04 4.71 1.71
N ARG A 106 18.15 4.70 0.96
CA ARG A 106 18.78 3.50 0.43
C ARG A 106 19.27 2.58 1.53
N LEU A 107 20.00 3.12 2.49
CA LEU A 107 20.48 2.39 3.65
C LEU A 107 19.31 1.84 4.48
N LYS A 108 18.27 2.66 4.70
CA LYS A 108 17.07 2.22 5.43
C LYS A 108 16.36 1.06 4.73
N GLN A 109 16.18 1.11 3.40
CA GLN A 109 15.56 0.02 2.64
C GLN A 109 16.40 -1.26 2.73
N LEU A 110 17.72 -1.16 2.59
CA LEU A 110 18.62 -2.31 2.71
C LEU A 110 18.56 -2.94 4.12
N ASP A 111 18.56 -2.11 5.17
CA ASP A 111 18.43 -2.59 6.56
C ASP A 111 17.06 -3.26 6.82
N GLU A 112 15.98 -2.74 6.23
CA GLU A 112 14.64 -3.31 6.30
C GLU A 112 14.57 -4.67 5.57
N GLU A 113 15.11 -4.76 4.36
CA GLU A 113 15.17 -6.01 3.58
C GLU A 113 15.96 -7.10 4.31
N VAL A 114 17.12 -6.77 4.89
CA VAL A 114 17.92 -7.72 5.68
C VAL A 114 17.14 -8.22 6.90
N LYS A 115 16.42 -7.34 7.61
CA LYS A 115 15.59 -7.74 8.75
C LYS A 115 14.40 -8.60 8.33
N GLU A 116 13.73 -8.26 7.24
CA GLU A 116 12.63 -9.07 6.69
C GLU A 116 13.13 -10.46 6.28
N GLU A 117 14.28 -10.56 5.63
CA GLU A 117 14.86 -11.82 5.23
C GLU A 117 15.22 -12.69 6.45
N GLN A 118 15.90 -12.11 7.44
CA GLN A 118 16.26 -12.83 8.67
C GLN A 118 15.02 -13.35 9.42
N THR A 119 14.01 -12.49 9.59
CA THR A 119 12.77 -12.86 10.29
C THR A 119 11.99 -13.93 9.52
N ARG A 120 11.96 -13.84 8.19
CA ARG A 120 11.37 -14.86 7.33
C ARG A 120 12.08 -16.20 7.41
N GLN A 121 13.42 -16.21 7.33
CA GLN A 121 14.22 -17.44 7.45
C GLN A 121 13.99 -18.11 8.81
N GLN A 122 14.00 -17.33 9.91
CA GLN A 122 13.71 -17.84 11.25
C GLN A 122 12.29 -18.42 11.36
N TYR A 123 11.31 -17.77 10.76
CA TYR A 123 9.93 -18.25 10.74
C TYR A 123 9.81 -19.56 9.96
N GLU A 124 10.41 -19.64 8.77
CA GLU A 124 10.39 -20.84 7.93
C GLU A 124 11.06 -22.03 8.64
N GLN A 125 12.21 -21.82 9.28
CA GLN A 125 12.88 -22.85 10.09
C GLN A 125 12.00 -23.36 11.23
N LYS A 126 11.40 -22.44 12.00
CA LYS A 126 10.48 -22.81 13.10
C LYS A 126 9.27 -23.58 12.60
N ARG A 127 8.66 -23.12 11.50
CA ARG A 127 7.51 -23.80 10.87
C ARG A 127 7.86 -25.22 10.46
N LEU A 128 9.01 -25.42 9.79
CA LEU A 128 9.45 -26.73 9.35
C LEU A 128 9.73 -27.67 10.54
N ALA A 129 10.39 -27.18 11.59
CA ALA A 129 10.64 -27.95 12.80
C ALA A 129 9.32 -28.41 13.46
N THR A 130 8.37 -27.49 13.65
CA THR A 130 7.05 -27.82 14.21
C THR A 130 6.31 -28.83 13.32
N GLN A 131 6.36 -28.67 12.00
CA GLN A 131 5.73 -29.61 11.08
C GLN A 131 6.34 -31.03 11.20
N GLN A 132 7.67 -31.14 11.25
CA GLN A 132 8.36 -32.41 11.41
C GLN A 132 8.03 -33.09 12.74
N GLU A 133 7.96 -32.33 13.85
CA GLU A 133 7.56 -32.86 15.15
C GLU A 133 6.12 -33.40 15.13
N LEU A 134 5.18 -32.65 14.55
CA LEU A 134 3.79 -33.08 14.41
C LEU A 134 3.66 -34.31 13.52
N GLU A 135 4.41 -34.37 12.43
CA GLU A 135 4.46 -35.52 11.53
C GLU A 135 5.04 -36.76 12.23
N ALA A 136 6.12 -36.62 12.99
CA ALA A 136 6.72 -37.71 13.75
C ALA A 136 5.76 -38.25 14.82
N GLN A 137 5.09 -37.37 15.57
CA GLN A 137 4.06 -37.75 16.54
C GLN A 137 2.89 -38.47 15.85
N THR A 138 2.44 -37.95 14.72
CA THR A 138 1.33 -38.52 13.94
C THR A 138 1.71 -39.88 13.34
N ALA A 139 2.93 -40.02 12.82
CA ALA A 139 3.47 -41.27 12.28
C ALA A 139 3.58 -42.35 13.35
N LYS A 140 4.10 -42.02 14.55
CA LYS A 140 4.16 -42.93 15.70
C LYS A 140 2.77 -43.44 16.09
N LYS A 141 1.78 -42.53 16.19
CA LYS A 141 0.37 -42.88 16.49
C LYS A 141 -0.25 -43.73 15.37
N ARG A 142 0.01 -43.39 14.09
CA ARG A 142 -0.46 -44.15 12.92
C ARG A 142 0.13 -45.57 12.89
N ALA A 143 1.43 -45.73 13.15
CA ALA A 143 2.08 -47.03 13.22
C ALA A 143 1.48 -47.92 14.31
N LYS A 144 1.20 -47.37 15.50
CA LYS A 144 0.52 -48.09 16.59
C LYS A 144 -0.87 -48.59 16.16
N ARG A 145 -1.67 -47.74 15.48
CA ARG A 145 -2.99 -48.13 14.96
C ARG A 145 -2.90 -49.22 13.89
N GLN A 146 -1.94 -49.12 12.97
CA GLN A 146 -1.75 -50.13 11.92
C GLN A 146 -1.33 -51.48 12.50
N ARG A 147 -0.45 -51.51 13.51
CA ARG A 147 -0.10 -52.75 14.23
C ARG A 147 -1.33 -53.40 14.87
N ARG A 148 -2.18 -52.62 15.54
CA ARG A 148 -3.44 -53.13 16.14
C ARG A 148 -4.41 -53.64 15.07
N LYS A 149 -4.56 -52.93 13.95
CA LYS A 149 -5.41 -53.37 12.84
C LYS A 149 -4.92 -54.68 12.23
N LYS A 150 -3.61 -54.83 12.04
CA LYS A 150 -3.00 -56.08 11.55
C LYS A 150 -3.26 -57.23 12.51
N SER A 151 -3.04 -57.06 13.82
CA SER A 151 -3.30 -58.12 14.81
C SER A 151 -4.78 -58.52 14.90
N THR A 152 -5.70 -57.55 14.80
CA THR A 152 -7.13 -57.87 14.79
C THR A 152 -7.51 -58.64 13.52
N ASN A 153 -7.04 -58.20 12.34
CA ASN A 153 -7.29 -58.89 11.09
C ASN A 153 -6.73 -60.33 11.06
N THR A 154 -5.51 -60.55 11.57
CA THR A 154 -4.93 -61.91 11.65
C THR A 154 -5.73 -62.81 12.57
N ASN A 155 -6.19 -62.30 13.72
CA ASN A 155 -6.99 -63.08 14.65
C ASN A 155 -8.36 -63.44 14.06
N THR A 156 -9.02 -62.51 13.35
CA THR A 156 -10.31 -62.79 12.69
C THR A 156 -10.21 -63.80 11.55
N VAL A 157 -9.07 -63.88 10.86
CA VAL A 157 -8.82 -64.88 9.81
C VAL A 157 -8.50 -66.25 10.42
N ALA A 158 -7.86 -66.31 11.58
CA ALA A 158 -7.57 -67.57 12.27
C ALA A 158 -8.81 -68.20 12.95
N THR A 159 -9.85 -67.42 13.23
CA THR A 159 -11.10 -67.89 13.88
C THR A 159 -12.24 -68.19 12.89
N LYS A 160 -11.97 -68.23 11.59
CA LYS A 160 -12.94 -68.46 10.53
C LYS A 160 -12.47 -69.58 9.61
#